data_AF-E1X255-F1
#
_entry.id   AF-E1X255-F1
#
_cell.length_a   1.000
_cell.length_b   1.000
_cell.length_c   1.000
_cell.angle_alpha   90.00
_cell.angle_beta   90.00
_cell.angle_gamma   90.00
#
_symmetry.space_group_name_H-M   'P 1'
#
loop_
_entity.id
_entity.type
_entity.pdbx_description
1 polymer ?
#
loop_
_entity_poly.entity_id
_entity_poly.type
_entity_poly.pdbx_seq_one_letter_code
_entity_poly.pdbx_strand_id
1 'polypeptide(L)'
;MSNENLKNAIEDIMNKNKVNAPKRSFDDKKILQYESDLLSSNVKIEHSICIADLFPGEESHSFGGGDFTRVDYALSWQNWQDQGFRFTLTNIKYSNSKLLIECPTQFKKDTITLLPAFIESLANKANQLMNK
;
A
#
# COMPACT_ATOMS: atom_id res chain seq x y z
N MET A 1 17.55 -42.29 -12.65
CA MET A 1 16.94 -41.35 -11.69
C MET A 1 15.44 -41.35 -11.93
N SER A 2 14.65 -41.86 -10.98
CA SER A 2 13.20 -42.01 -11.12
C SER A 2 12.46 -40.69 -10.86
N ASN A 3 11.32 -40.52 -11.52
CA ASN A 3 10.43 -39.36 -11.43
C ASN A 3 9.97 -39.03 -9.99
N GLU A 4 10.01 -40.02 -9.10
CA GLU A 4 9.69 -39.88 -7.67
C GLU A 4 10.75 -39.08 -6.89
N ASN A 5 12.03 -39.21 -7.25
CA ASN A 5 13.10 -38.46 -6.59
C ASN A 5 13.03 -36.96 -6.91
N LEU A 6 12.57 -36.62 -8.12
CA LEU A 6 12.35 -35.22 -8.53
C LEU A 6 11.14 -34.61 -7.81
N LYS A 7 10.04 -35.37 -7.66
CA LYS A 7 8.87 -34.91 -6.90
C LYS A 7 9.19 -34.66 -5.43
N ASN A 8 9.91 -35.59 -4.79
CA ASN A 8 10.34 -35.44 -3.40
C ASN A 8 11.28 -34.24 -3.22
N ALA A 9 12.20 -34.00 -4.16
CA ALA A 9 13.07 -32.84 -4.13
C ALA A 9 12.30 -31.52 -4.29
N ILE A 10 11.27 -31.49 -5.15
CA ILE A 10 10.41 -30.32 -5.35
C ILE A 10 9.54 -30.06 -4.10
N GLU A 11 8.97 -31.10 -3.49
CA GLU A 11 8.21 -30.97 -2.24
C GLU A 11 9.09 -30.50 -1.09
N ASP A 12 10.33 -30.98 -0.99
CA ASP A 12 11.30 -30.51 0.01
C ASP A 12 11.69 -29.05 -0.22
N ILE A 13 11.84 -28.61 -1.47
CA ILE A 13 12.08 -27.19 -1.81
C ILE A 13 10.86 -26.34 -1.47
N MET A 14 9.65 -26.81 -1.77
CA MET A 14 8.41 -26.12 -1.43
C MET A 14 8.18 -26.03 0.08
N ASN A 15 8.48 -27.10 0.82
CA ASN A 15 8.33 -27.15 2.27
C ASN A 15 9.43 -26.35 2.99
N LYS A 16 10.68 -26.36 2.51
CA LYS A 16 11.76 -25.51 3.04
C LYS A 16 11.49 -24.02 2.80
N ASN A 17 10.85 -23.65 1.69
CA ASN A 17 10.45 -22.27 1.42
C ASN A 17 9.18 -21.84 2.20
N LYS A 18 8.31 -22.77 2.59
CA LYS A 18 7.11 -22.47 3.39
C LYS A 18 7.41 -21.97 4.81
N VAL A 19 8.58 -22.28 5.37
CA VAL A 19 8.90 -21.98 6.79
C VAL A 19 9.39 -20.54 7.00
N ASN A 20 9.68 -19.79 5.94
CA ASN A 20 10.24 -18.43 6.04
C ASN A 20 9.40 -17.34 5.37
N ALA A 21 8.09 -17.55 5.13
CA ALA A 21 7.23 -16.40 4.87
C ALA A 21 7.13 -15.61 6.18
N PRO A 22 7.73 -14.41 6.30
CA PRO A 22 7.65 -13.64 7.53
C PRO A 22 6.17 -13.44 7.83
N LYS A 23 5.74 -13.78 9.06
CA LYS A 23 4.39 -13.49 9.53
C LYS A 23 4.13 -12.02 9.21
N ARG A 24 3.20 -11.76 8.27
CA ARG A 24 2.83 -10.40 7.88
C ARG A 24 2.55 -9.59 9.15
N SER A 25 3.18 -8.43 9.25
CA SER A 25 3.07 -7.59 10.43
C SER A 25 1.62 -7.14 10.64
N PHE A 26 1.28 -6.64 11.83
CA PHE A 26 -0.05 -6.09 12.08
C PHE A 26 -0.40 -4.99 11.08
N ASP A 27 0.58 -4.11 10.80
CA ASP A 27 0.43 -3.01 9.86
C ASP A 27 0.18 -3.53 8.44
N ASP A 28 0.91 -4.57 8.02
CA ASP A 28 0.70 -5.20 6.71
C ASP A 28 -0.71 -5.75 6.54
N LYS A 29 -1.21 -6.45 7.56
CA LYS A 29 -2.56 -7.03 7.54
C LYS A 29 -3.61 -5.94 7.43
N LYS A 30 -3.43 -4.82 8.12
CA LYS A 30 -4.38 -3.70 8.08
C LYS A 30 -4.40 -3.02 6.72
N ILE A 31 -3.24 -2.79 6.11
CA ILE A 31 -3.15 -2.26 4.73
C ILE A 31 -3.88 -3.19 3.76
N LEU A 32 -3.58 -4.48 3.80
CA LEU A 32 -4.21 -5.47 2.91
C LEU A 32 -5.72 -5.59 3.11
N GLN A 33 -6.21 -5.40 4.34
CA GLN A 33 -7.65 -5.37 4.60
C GLN A 33 -8.30 -4.20 3.85
N TYR A 34 -7.76 -2.98 3.97
CA TYR A 34 -8.28 -1.83 3.23
C TYR A 34 -8.21 -2.02 1.71
N GLU A 35 -7.12 -2.59 1.19
CA GLU A 35 -7.01 -2.91 -0.25
C GLU A 35 -8.12 -3.91 -0.66
N SER A 36 -8.32 -4.96 0.13
CA SER A 36 -9.38 -5.94 -0.10
C SER A 36 -10.78 -5.32 -0.08
N ASP A 37 -11.05 -4.41 0.86
CA ASP A 37 -12.35 -3.75 0.99
C ASP A 37 -12.64 -2.83 -0.21
N LEU A 38 -11.65 -2.07 -0.67
CA LEU A 38 -11.75 -1.23 -1.87
C LEU A 38 -11.96 -2.06 -3.14
N LEU A 39 -11.22 -3.16 -3.29
CA LEU A 39 -11.37 -4.07 -4.44
C LEU A 39 -12.72 -4.79 -4.43
N SER A 40 -13.20 -5.22 -3.26
CA SER A 40 -14.51 -5.85 -3.10
C SER A 40 -15.66 -4.87 -3.41
N SER A 41 -15.42 -3.58 -3.17
CA SER A 41 -16.31 -2.49 -3.56
C SER A 41 -16.12 -2.04 -5.02
N ASN A 42 -15.30 -2.75 -5.80
CA ASN A 42 -14.97 -2.49 -7.20
C ASN A 42 -14.43 -1.06 -7.46
N VAL A 43 -13.69 -0.49 -6.50
CA VAL A 43 -13.10 0.85 -6.63
C VAL A 43 -11.86 0.79 -7.52
N LYS A 44 -12.04 1.05 -8.81
CA LYS A 44 -10.99 1.04 -9.84
C LYS A 44 -10.76 2.43 -10.44
N ILE A 45 -10.70 3.43 -9.57
CA ILE A 45 -10.51 4.82 -9.94
C ILE A 45 -9.19 5.28 -9.35
N GLU A 46 -8.29 5.79 -10.18
CA GLU A 46 -7.02 6.30 -9.70
C GLU A 46 -7.23 7.53 -8.84
N HIS A 47 -6.55 7.59 -7.70
CA HIS A 47 -6.58 8.74 -6.81
C HIS A 47 -5.21 8.91 -6.17
N SER A 48 -4.72 10.14 -6.18
CA SER A 48 -3.47 10.54 -5.55
C SER A 48 -3.73 11.85 -4.82
N ILE A 49 -3.19 11.97 -3.62
CA ILE A 49 -3.31 13.16 -2.78
C ILE A 49 -2.03 13.35 -1.98
N CYS A 50 -1.63 14.61 -1.79
CA CYS A 50 -0.53 14.94 -0.89
C CYS A 50 -0.94 14.61 0.54
N ILE A 51 -0.02 14.10 1.36
CA ILE A 51 -0.32 13.77 2.75
C ILE A 51 -0.63 15.02 3.57
N ALA A 52 -0.02 16.16 3.23
CA ALA A 52 -0.35 17.46 3.83
C ALA A 52 -1.83 17.86 3.62
N ASP A 53 -2.42 17.52 2.46
CA ASP A 53 -3.80 17.90 2.15
C ASP A 53 -4.83 17.09 2.95
N LEU A 54 -4.44 15.92 3.47
CA LEU A 54 -5.30 15.10 4.33
C LEU A 54 -5.41 15.68 5.75
N PHE A 55 -4.41 16.45 6.20
CA PHE A 55 -4.36 17.06 7.53
C PHE A 55 -3.81 18.50 7.44
N PRO A 56 -4.66 19.47 7.08
CA PRO A 56 -4.27 20.87 7.01
C PRO A 56 -3.71 21.34 8.36
N GLY A 57 -2.58 22.05 8.35
CA GLY A 57 -1.89 22.53 9.54
C GLY A 57 -0.86 21.57 10.16
N GLU A 58 -0.69 20.37 9.60
CA GLU A 58 0.33 19.40 10.00
C GLU A 58 1.38 19.16 8.91
N GLU A 59 1.55 20.11 7.98
CA GLU A 59 2.37 19.93 6.78
C GLU A 59 3.84 19.66 7.10
N SER A 60 4.36 20.31 8.15
CA SER A 60 5.75 20.19 8.61
C SER A 60 5.98 19.01 9.58
N HIS A 61 4.97 18.21 9.88
CA HIS A 61 5.16 17.01 10.71
C HIS A 61 5.97 15.96 9.96
N SER A 62 6.91 15.31 10.67
CA SER A 62 7.71 14.22 10.12
C SER A 62 6.81 13.06 9.67
N PHE A 63 7.22 12.41 8.58
CA PHE A 63 6.49 11.27 8.02
C PHE A 63 7.44 10.12 7.72
N GLY A 64 7.18 8.95 8.31
CA GLY A 64 7.95 7.73 8.09
C GLY A 64 9.30 7.64 8.79
N GLY A 65 9.58 8.58 9.72
CA GLY A 65 10.79 8.57 10.55
C GLY A 65 12.04 9.01 9.77
N GLY A 66 12.19 10.33 9.58
CA GLY A 66 13.33 10.96 8.93
C GLY A 66 13.14 12.47 8.80
N ASP A 67 13.95 13.11 7.96
CA ASP A 67 13.93 14.57 7.72
C ASP A 67 12.81 15.03 6.78
N PHE A 68 12.10 14.09 6.16
CA PHE A 68 10.98 14.38 5.28
C PHE A 68 9.68 14.54 6.06
N THR A 69 8.83 15.40 5.54
CA THR A 69 7.57 15.80 6.17
C THR A 69 6.37 15.40 5.32
N ARG A 70 5.17 15.64 5.82
CA ARG A 70 3.92 15.30 5.13
C ARG A 70 3.76 15.98 3.77
N VAL A 71 4.36 17.15 3.56
CA VAL A 71 4.34 17.84 2.26
C VAL A 71 5.19 17.13 1.20
N ASP A 72 6.15 16.29 1.61
CA ASP A 72 7.09 15.63 0.71
C ASP A 72 6.54 14.31 0.12
N TYR A 73 5.37 13.86 0.59
CA TYR A 73 4.80 12.56 0.21
C TYR A 73 3.37 12.67 -0.30
N ALA A 74 3.06 11.83 -1.28
CA ALA A 74 1.70 11.58 -1.76
C ALA A 74 1.33 10.11 -1.54
N LEU A 75 0.10 9.89 -1.07
CA LEU A 75 -0.51 8.58 -1.04
C LEU A 75 -1.37 8.40 -2.29
N SER A 76 -1.28 7.24 -2.93
CA SER A 76 -2.09 6.94 -4.11
C SER A 76 -2.73 5.57 -4.05
N TRP A 77 -3.94 5.47 -4.62
CA TRP A 77 -4.63 4.26 -5.00
C TRP A 77 -4.61 4.19 -6.53
N GLN A 78 -3.84 3.26 -7.08
CA GLN A 78 -3.61 3.18 -8.53
C GLN A 78 -3.28 1.76 -8.97
N ASN A 79 -3.45 1.47 -10.25
CA ASN A 79 -3.01 0.19 -10.80
C ASN A 79 -1.47 0.13 -10.78
N TRP A 80 -0.92 -0.79 -10.00
CA TRP A 80 0.52 -0.91 -9.81
C TRP A 80 1.10 -2.03 -10.67
N GLN A 81 1.82 -1.66 -11.74
CA GLN A 81 2.58 -2.60 -12.59
C GLN A 81 1.76 -3.81 -13.05
N ASP A 82 0.50 -3.57 -13.45
CA ASP A 82 -0.46 -4.60 -13.86
C ASP A 82 -0.83 -5.65 -12.79
N GLN A 83 -0.41 -5.44 -11.54
CA GLN A 83 -0.78 -6.28 -10.39
C GLN A 83 -2.12 -5.88 -9.77
N GLY A 84 -2.82 -4.93 -10.38
CA GLY A 84 -4.09 -4.39 -9.92
C GLY A 84 -3.94 -3.14 -9.06
N PHE A 85 -5.07 -2.65 -8.56
CA PHE A 85 -5.09 -1.44 -7.75
C PHE A 85 -4.52 -1.69 -6.35
N ARG A 86 -3.53 -0.89 -5.97
CA ARG A 86 -2.78 -1.00 -4.71
C ARG A 86 -2.51 0.38 -4.11
N PHE A 87 -2.24 0.40 -2.81
CA PHE A 87 -1.72 1.60 -2.17
C PHE A 87 -0.23 1.78 -2.47
N THR A 88 0.13 2.96 -2.94
CA THR A 88 1.51 3.35 -3.22
C THR A 88 1.83 4.64 -2.53
N LEU A 89 3.02 4.72 -1.95
CA LEU A 89 3.56 5.94 -1.38
C LEU A 89 4.61 6.51 -2.33
N THR A 90 4.45 7.77 -2.69
CA THR A 90 5.37 8.49 -3.57
C THR A 90 6.05 9.60 -2.79
N ASN A 91 7.39 9.59 -2.77
CA ASN A 91 8.15 10.78 -2.38
C ASN A 91 8.14 11.76 -3.57
N ILE A 92 7.48 12.90 -3.40
CA ILE A 92 7.25 13.90 -4.44
C ILE A 92 8.58 14.51 -4.89
N LYS A 93 9.46 14.83 -3.93
CA LYS A 93 10.75 15.49 -4.20
C LYS A 93 11.68 14.66 -5.09
N TYR A 94 11.65 13.33 -4.95
CA TYR A 94 12.49 12.42 -5.74
C TYR A 94 11.72 11.63 -6.80
N SER A 95 10.41 11.88 -6.95
CA SER A 95 9.52 11.15 -7.87
C SER A 95 9.66 9.62 -7.75
N ASN A 96 9.81 9.13 -6.52
CA ASN A 96 10.04 7.72 -6.22
C ASN A 96 8.81 7.11 -5.55
N SER A 97 8.22 6.13 -6.21
CA SER A 97 7.02 5.43 -5.75
C SER A 97 7.35 4.01 -5.30
N LYS A 98 6.75 3.59 -4.19
CA LYS A 98 6.81 2.21 -3.69
C LYS A 98 5.44 1.74 -3.26
N LEU A 99 5.22 0.42 -3.31
CA LEU A 99 4.06 -0.18 -2.67
C LEU A 99 4.11 0.08 -1.17
N LEU A 100 2.98 0.50 -0.60
CA LEU A 100 2.89 0.81 0.83
C LEU A 100 3.25 -0.42 1.69
N ILE A 101 2.89 -1.61 1.22
CA ILE A 101 3.23 -2.88 1.90
C ILE A 101 4.73 -3.19 1.92
N GLU A 102 5.51 -2.56 1.05
CA GLU A 102 6.97 -2.73 0.95
C GLU A 102 7.72 -1.61 1.66
N CYS A 103 7.02 -0.55 2.11
CA CYS A 103 7.62 0.53 2.85
C CYS A 103 8.10 0.07 4.26
N PRO A 104 9.06 0.79 4.86
CA PRO A 104 9.44 0.56 6.25
C PRO A 104 8.25 0.71 7.20
N THR A 105 8.32 0.03 8.36
CA THR A 105 7.22 -0.02 9.35
C THR A 105 6.72 1.35 9.78
N GLN A 106 7.61 2.33 9.94
CA GLN A 106 7.22 3.68 10.36
C GLN A 106 6.30 4.36 9.35
N PHE A 107 6.62 4.26 8.05
CA PHE A 107 5.77 4.77 6.97
C PHE A 107 4.41 4.08 6.96
N LYS A 108 4.37 2.76 7.20
CA LYS A 108 3.11 2.01 7.26
C LYS A 108 2.23 2.49 8.41
N LYS A 109 2.79 2.64 9.60
CA LYS A 109 2.08 3.12 10.79
C LYS A 109 1.51 4.52 10.55
N ASP A 110 2.34 5.43 10.07
CA ASP A 110 1.91 6.79 9.79
C ASP A 110 0.85 6.79 8.68
N THR A 111 0.99 5.99 7.62
CA THR A 111 -0.02 5.93 6.56
C THR A 111 -1.35 5.34 7.04
N ILE A 112 -1.32 4.31 7.89
CA ILE A 112 -2.51 3.64 8.41
C ILE A 112 -3.44 4.61 9.16
N THR A 113 -2.89 5.61 9.85
CA THR A 113 -3.70 6.62 10.54
C THR A 113 -4.39 7.58 9.56
N LEU A 114 -3.84 7.72 8.35
CA LEU A 114 -4.35 8.60 7.29
C LEU A 114 -5.32 7.90 6.33
N LEU A 115 -5.28 6.56 6.24
CA LEU A 115 -6.10 5.78 5.31
C LEU A 115 -7.60 6.09 5.37
N PRO A 116 -8.25 6.29 6.54
CA PRO A 116 -9.66 6.66 6.58
C PRO A 116 -9.98 7.96 5.84
N ALA A 117 -9.19 9.02 6.06
CA ALA A 117 -9.36 10.30 5.39
C ALA A 117 -9.07 10.19 3.87
N PHE A 118 -8.06 9.41 3.50
CA PHE A 118 -7.77 9.13 2.10
C PHE A 118 -8.95 8.42 1.39
N ILE A 119 -9.53 7.41 2.04
CA ILE A 119 -10.65 6.64 1.49
C ILE A 119 -11.90 7.52 1.35
N GLU A 120 -12.15 8.44 2.29
CA GLU A 120 -13.22 9.43 2.17
C GLU A 120 -13.01 10.36 0.96
N SER A 121 -11.77 10.86 0.77
CA SER A 121 -11.41 11.65 -0.41
C SER A 121 -11.61 10.86 -1.72
N LEU A 122 -11.20 9.59 -1.74
CA LEU A 122 -11.41 8.67 -2.87
C LEU A 122 -12.91 8.48 -3.17
N ALA A 123 -13.73 8.27 -2.15
CA ALA A 123 -15.18 8.12 -2.29
C ALA A 123 -15.82 9.40 -2.83
N ASN A 124 -15.39 10.58 -2.36
CA ASN A 124 -15.85 11.86 -2.89
C ASN A 124 -15.49 12.02 -4.38
N LYS A 125 -14.27 11.66 -4.78
CA LYS A 125 -13.87 11.65 -6.19
C LYS A 125 -14.73 10.69 -7.02
N ALA A 126 -15.01 9.49 -6.51
CA ALA A 126 -15.87 8.53 -7.19
C ALA A 126 -17.29 9.09 -7.40
N ASN A 127 -17.89 9.68 -6.36
CA ASN A 127 -19.21 10.31 -6.44
C ASN A 127 -19.25 11.46 -7.46
N GLN A 128 -18.19 12.27 -7.54
CA GLN A 128 -18.10 13.36 -8.53
C GLN A 128 -18.02 12.85 -9.97
N LEU A 129 -17.44 11.67 -10.19
CA LEU A 129 -17.36 11.05 -11.51
C LEU A 129 -18.69 10.39 -11.92
N MET A 130 -19.47 9.89 -10.96
CA MET A 130 -20.79 9.29 -11.23
C MET A 130 -21.90 10.31 -11.48
N ASN A 131 -21.76 11.52 -10.95
CA ASN A 131 -22.73 12.61 -11.10
C ASN A 131 -22.42 13.56 -12.28
N LYS A 132 -21.46 13.20 -13.13
CA LYS A 132 -21.14 13.89 -14.39
C LYS A 132 -21.63 13.07 -15.57
#